data_AF-A0A7C2YEQ7-F1
#
_entry.id   AF-A0A7C2YEQ7-F1
#
_cell.length_a   1.000
_cell.length_b   1.000
_cell.length_c   1.000
_cell.angle_alpha   90.00
_cell.angle_beta   90.00
_cell.angle_gamma   90.00
#
_symmetry.space_group_name_H-M   'P 1'
#
loop_
_entity.id
_entity.type
_entity.pdbx_description
1 polymer ?
#
loop_
_entity_poly.entity_id
_entity_poly.type
_entity_poly.pdbx_seq_one_letter_code
_entity_poly.pdbx_strand_id
1 'polypeptide(L)'
;MAELSRDRGIVLRTQDHAETDRIAVLLTPCGRLDVLAKGARRLERPVGAVLDPLHVVDVIHYRRRGLHLLKEANLVRTFPRVREDLERATAALTALEWVTALVPRGSPDDRSYALTLAFLAALDEGLPPPVFTVAYLLRLLAAGGHAPHLRGCVRCGKTEDLTWSPGEGGLLCTRCGGRGEGIPPRLWRSLDALARLPVAALPRLRIADEDLAQGIALLHAFRQAQLGR
;
A
#
# COMPACT_ATOMS: atom_id res chain seq x y z
N MET A 1 7.00 -34.06 6.74
CA MET A 1 7.07 -33.23 7.95
C MET A 1 6.81 -31.79 7.55
N ALA A 2 6.05 -31.01 8.32
CA ALA A 2 5.84 -29.61 7.98
C ALA A 2 7.14 -28.83 8.15
N GLU A 3 7.60 -28.19 7.08
CA GLU A 3 8.82 -27.37 7.09
C GLU A 3 8.63 -26.15 7.99
N LEU A 4 9.58 -25.92 8.90
CA LEU A 4 9.59 -24.74 9.77
C LEU A 4 10.33 -23.61 9.05
N SER A 5 9.73 -22.43 9.01
CA SER A 5 10.32 -21.25 8.38
C SER A 5 10.24 -20.03 9.30
N ARG A 6 11.14 -19.06 9.05
CA ARG A 6 11.18 -17.78 9.72
C ARG A 6 11.10 -16.67 8.69
N ASP A 7 10.21 -15.71 8.94
CA ASP A 7 10.03 -14.54 8.09
C ASP A 7 9.89 -13.28 8.94
N ARG A 8 10.30 -12.14 8.39
CA ARG A 8 9.99 -10.81 8.92
C ARG A 8 8.93 -10.18 8.05
N GLY A 9 7.90 -9.58 8.66
CA GLY A 9 6.82 -8.96 7.91
C GLY A 9 6.14 -7.81 8.64
N ILE A 10 5.42 -7.00 7.86
CA ILE A 10 4.51 -5.97 8.36
C ILE A 10 3.13 -6.61 8.46
N VAL A 11 2.49 -6.54 9.63
CA VAL A 11 1.10 -6.96 9.79
C VAL A 11 0.20 -5.98 9.05
N LEU A 12 -0.48 -6.48 8.02
CA LEU A 12 -1.41 -5.71 7.19
C LEU A 12 -2.81 -5.66 7.81
N ARG A 13 -3.29 -6.82 8.25
CA ARG A 13 -4.60 -6.97 8.90
C ARG A 13 -4.66 -8.23 9.73
N THR A 14 -5.54 -8.22 10.71
CA THR A 14 -5.94 -9.38 11.49
C THR A 14 -7.43 -9.59 11.43
N GLN A 15 -7.87 -10.84 11.46
CA GLN A 15 -9.26 -11.20 11.58
C GLN A 15 -9.42 -12.32 12.60
N ASP A 16 -10.48 -12.26 13.38
CA ASP A 16 -10.84 -13.35 14.29
C ASP A 16 -11.21 -14.60 13.48
N HIS A 17 -10.81 -15.76 14.01
CA HIS A 17 -11.07 -17.06 13.41
C HIS A 17 -11.40 -18.06 14.52
N ALA A 18 -12.47 -18.82 14.35
CA ALA A 18 -12.98 -19.70 15.40
C ALA A 18 -13.14 -18.96 16.76
N GLU A 19 -13.23 -19.71 17.85
CA GLU A 19 -13.50 -19.14 19.17
C GLU A 19 -12.28 -18.42 19.77
N THR A 20 -11.06 -18.92 19.56
CA THR A 20 -9.85 -18.36 20.20
C THR A 20 -8.75 -17.96 19.24
N ASP A 21 -8.91 -18.14 17.94
CA ASP A 21 -7.82 -18.02 16.98
C ASP A 21 -7.91 -16.69 16.21
N ARG A 22 -6.82 -16.33 15.55
CA ARG A 22 -6.75 -15.21 14.61
C ARG A 22 -6.01 -15.61 13.35
N ILE A 23 -6.41 -15.03 12.23
CA ILE A 23 -5.60 -15.04 11.01
C ILE A 23 -4.94 -13.68 10.88
N ALA A 24 -3.61 -13.66 10.78
CA ALA A 24 -2.84 -12.45 10.48
C ALA A 24 -2.32 -12.53 9.05
N VAL A 25 -2.44 -11.42 8.32
CA VAL A 25 -1.91 -11.26 6.97
C VAL A 25 -0.70 -10.35 7.06
N LEU A 26 0.44 -10.84 6.61
CA LEU A 26 1.72 -10.13 6.63
C LEU A 26 2.21 -9.85 5.22
N LEU A 27 2.82 -8.69 5.03
CA LEU A 27 3.69 -8.41 3.88
C LEU A 27 5.12 -8.73 4.28
N THR A 28 5.76 -9.64 3.55
CA THR A 28 7.18 -9.99 3.72
C THR A 28 7.94 -9.72 2.41
N PRO A 29 9.28 -9.72 2.41
CA PRO A 29 10.06 -9.67 1.17
C PRO A 29 9.70 -10.78 0.15
N CYS A 30 9.22 -11.92 0.66
CA CYS A 30 8.77 -13.06 -0.15
C CYS A 30 7.31 -12.95 -0.61
N GLY A 31 6.65 -11.81 -0.38
CA GLY A 31 5.27 -11.54 -0.74
C GLY A 31 4.31 -11.66 0.44
N ARG A 32 3.02 -11.89 0.14
CA ARG A 32 2.00 -12.00 1.17
C ARG A 32 2.05 -13.36 1.89
N LEU A 33 2.16 -13.32 3.21
CA LEU A 33 2.15 -14.46 4.11
C LEU A 33 0.91 -14.40 5.01
N ASP A 34 0.08 -15.43 4.98
CA ASP A 34 -1.07 -15.54 5.88
C ASP A 34 -0.81 -16.63 6.92
N VAL A 35 -0.95 -16.29 8.20
CA VAL A 35 -0.68 -17.19 9.32
C VAL A 35 -1.92 -17.33 10.22
N LEU A 36 -2.21 -18.56 10.62
CA LEU A 36 -3.18 -18.90 11.66
C LEU A 36 -2.47 -18.91 13.01
N ALA A 37 -2.88 -18.02 13.91
CA ALA A 37 -2.43 -17.93 15.28
C ALA A 37 -3.47 -18.58 16.21
N LYS A 38 -3.21 -19.84 16.60
CA LYS A 38 -4.10 -20.59 17.49
C LYS A 38 -4.07 -20.04 18.91
N GLY A 39 -5.24 -19.87 19.51
CA GLY A 39 -5.37 -19.35 20.87
C GLY A 39 -4.94 -17.89 21.04
N ALA A 40 -4.77 -17.14 19.94
CA ALA A 40 -4.30 -15.76 19.97
C ALA A 40 -5.22 -14.79 20.71
N ARG A 41 -6.49 -15.17 20.94
CA ARG A 41 -7.47 -14.38 21.70
C ARG A 41 -7.53 -14.73 23.18
N ARG A 42 -6.77 -15.73 23.64
CA ARG A 42 -6.69 -16.06 25.08
C ARG A 42 -5.92 -14.96 25.80
N LEU A 43 -6.47 -14.45 26.89
CA LEU A 43 -5.87 -13.37 27.71
C LEU A 43 -4.43 -13.67 28.16
N GLU A 44 -4.12 -14.94 28.38
CA GLU A 44 -2.80 -15.45 28.79
C GLU A 44 -1.74 -15.37 27.66
N ARG A 45 -2.14 -15.10 26.42
CA ARG A 45 -1.29 -15.15 25.22
C ARG A 45 -1.05 -13.73 24.68
N PRO A 46 0.15 -13.16 24.82
CA PRO A 46 0.46 -11.84 24.29
C PRO A 46 0.54 -11.80 22.75
N VAL A 47 0.53 -12.98 22.09
CA VAL A 47 0.67 -13.11 20.63
C VAL A 47 -0.42 -12.35 19.86
N GLY A 48 -1.61 -12.21 20.44
CA GLY A 48 -2.70 -11.46 19.83
C GLY A 48 -2.35 -9.99 19.61
N ALA A 49 -1.72 -9.35 20.60
CA ALA A 49 -1.29 -7.94 20.54
C ALA A 49 -0.03 -7.75 19.68
N VAL A 50 0.88 -8.74 19.69
CA VAL A 50 2.06 -8.71 18.80
C VAL A 50 1.64 -8.63 17.33
N LEU A 51 0.53 -9.29 16.97
CA LEU A 51 0.02 -9.33 15.61
C LEU A 51 -0.92 -8.17 15.26
N ASP A 52 -0.94 -7.05 15.99
CA ASP A 52 -1.78 -5.92 15.59
C ASP A 52 -1.29 -5.25 14.28
N PRO A 53 -2.20 -4.70 13.45
CA PRO A 53 -1.84 -3.98 12.24
C PRO A 53 -0.80 -2.88 12.50
N LEU A 54 0.06 -2.63 11.50
CA LEU A 54 1.22 -1.73 11.56
C LEU A 54 2.42 -2.25 12.38
N HIS A 55 2.33 -3.40 13.03
CA HIS A 55 3.53 -4.00 13.62
C HIS A 55 4.45 -4.60 12.57
N VAL A 56 5.75 -4.40 12.76
CA VAL A 56 6.77 -5.26 12.13
C VAL A 56 7.06 -6.38 13.11
N VAL A 57 6.98 -7.62 12.63
CA VAL A 57 7.15 -8.81 13.46
C VAL A 57 8.10 -9.81 12.80
N ASP A 58 8.84 -10.54 13.63
CA ASP A 58 9.50 -11.78 13.24
C ASP A 58 8.56 -12.94 13.59
N VAL A 59 8.25 -13.79 12.62
CA VAL A 59 7.37 -14.95 12.81
C VAL A 59 8.11 -16.25 12.52
N ILE A 60 7.84 -17.27 13.34
CA ILE A 60 8.19 -18.65 13.07
C ILE A 60 6.90 -19.41 12.78
N HIS A 61 6.83 -20.12 11.67
CA HIS A 61 5.61 -20.80 11.24
C HIS A 61 5.91 -22.13 10.55
N TYR A 62 4.93 -23.02 10.61
CA TYR A 62 4.91 -24.24 9.81
C TYR A 62 4.31 -23.94 8.44
N ARG A 63 5.08 -24.20 7.38
CA ARG A 63 4.61 -24.03 6.00
C ARG A 63 3.44 -24.95 5.70
N ARG A 64 2.39 -24.37 5.11
CA ARG A 64 1.21 -25.07 4.62
C ARG A 64 0.75 -24.41 3.33
N ARG A 65 -0.07 -25.10 2.55
CA ARG A 65 -0.65 -24.51 1.34
C ARG A 65 -1.65 -23.42 1.73
N GLY A 66 -1.33 -22.17 1.40
CA GLY A 66 -2.23 -21.02 1.55
C GLY A 66 -2.24 -20.38 2.94
N LEU A 67 -2.54 -21.14 4.00
CA LEU A 67 -2.62 -20.64 5.38
C LEU A 67 -1.64 -21.39 6.29
N HIS A 68 -0.59 -20.68 6.70
CA HIS A 68 0.49 -21.20 7.51
C HIS A 68 0.07 -21.31 8.97
N LEU A 69 0.70 -22.19 9.75
CA LEU A 69 0.42 -22.28 11.19
C LEU A 69 1.50 -21.54 11.97
N LEU A 70 1.12 -20.48 12.66
CA LEU A 70 2.03 -19.73 13.51
C LEU A 70 2.50 -20.58 14.68
N LYS A 71 3.82 -20.59 14.90
CA LYS A 71 4.45 -21.18 16.09
C LYS A 71 4.77 -20.08 17.10
N GLU A 72 5.48 -19.04 16.66
CA GLU A 72 5.95 -17.93 17.50
C GLU A 72 5.90 -16.62 16.71
N ALA A 73 5.67 -15.50 17.41
CA ALA A 73 5.78 -14.16 16.85
C ALA A 73 6.44 -13.22 17.87
N ASN A 74 7.38 -12.41 17.41
CA ASN A 74 8.08 -11.42 18.21
C ASN A 74 7.93 -10.04 17.57
N LEU A 75 7.59 -9.04 18.38
CA LEU A 75 7.51 -7.66 17.95
C LEU A 75 8.91 -7.12 17.64
N VAL A 76 9.09 -6.53 16.46
CA VAL A 76 10.35 -5.93 16.00
C VAL A 76 10.27 -4.40 16.04
N ARG A 77 9.17 -3.83 15.53
CA ARG A 77 8.99 -2.38 15.45
C ARG A 77 7.52 -1.99 15.49
N THR A 78 7.26 -0.85 16.11
CA THR A 78 5.98 -0.12 16.08
C THR A 78 6.18 1.26 15.44
N PHE A 79 5.08 1.96 15.18
CA PHE A 79 5.07 3.34 14.69
C PHE A 79 4.16 4.19 15.60
N PRO A 80 4.67 4.64 16.76
CA PRO A 80 3.84 5.31 17.77
C PRO A 80 3.19 6.59 17.25
N ARG A 81 3.94 7.44 16.55
CA ARG A 81 3.42 8.73 16.04
C ARG A 81 2.40 8.54 14.93
N VAL A 82 2.49 7.42 14.20
CA VAL A 82 1.45 7.03 13.24
C VAL A 82 0.14 6.69 13.95
N ARG A 83 0.19 6.10 15.14
CA ARG A 83 -1.00 5.66 15.91
C ARG A 83 -1.64 6.77 16.72
N GLU A 84 -0.84 7.74 17.14
CA GLU A 84 -1.28 8.86 17.99
C GLU A 84 -1.93 9.99 17.18
N ASP A 85 -1.81 9.96 15.85
CA ASP A 85 -2.30 11.01 14.94
C ASP A 85 -3.27 10.43 13.90
N LEU A 86 -4.49 10.99 13.83
CA LEU A 86 -5.57 10.46 13.01
C LEU A 86 -5.26 10.48 11.50
N GLU A 87 -4.60 11.54 11.02
CA GLU A 87 -4.26 11.66 9.59
C GLU A 87 -3.19 10.65 9.18
N ARG A 88 -2.13 10.49 9.99
CA ARG A 88 -1.10 9.47 9.78
C ARG A 88 -1.67 8.06 9.89
N ALA A 89 -2.53 7.81 10.87
CA ALA A 89 -3.20 6.52 11.03
C ALA A 89 -4.04 6.19 9.79
N THR A 90 -4.82 7.15 9.29
CA THR A 90 -5.63 7.00 8.07
C THR A 90 -4.76 6.67 6.87
N ALA A 91 -3.70 7.45 6.64
CA ALA A 91 -2.76 7.23 5.53
C ALA A 91 -2.08 5.85 5.61
N ALA A 92 -1.66 5.44 6.80
CA ALA A 92 -1.05 4.14 7.04
C ALA A 92 -2.03 2.98 6.77
N LEU A 93 -3.27 3.09 7.25
CA LEU A 93 -4.30 2.08 7.01
C LEU A 93 -4.69 1.98 5.53
N THR A 94 -4.80 3.12 4.83
CA THR A 94 -4.96 3.13 3.36
C THR A 94 -3.80 2.40 2.69
N ALA A 95 -2.56 2.63 3.12
CA ALA A 95 -1.41 1.94 2.56
C ALA A 95 -1.43 0.42 2.79
N LEU A 96 -1.85 -0.03 3.97
CA LEU A 96 -2.02 -1.46 4.28
C LEU A 96 -3.12 -2.10 3.43
N GLU A 97 -4.24 -1.41 3.24
CA GLU A 97 -5.36 -1.88 2.41
C GLU A 97 -4.91 -2.06 0.95
N TRP A 98 -4.25 -1.05 0.39
CA TRP A 98 -3.75 -1.09 -0.99
C TRP A 98 -2.73 -2.19 -1.22
N VAL A 99 -1.72 -2.33 -0.36
CA VAL A 99 -0.71 -3.38 -0.54
C VAL A 99 -1.31 -4.78 -0.34
N THR A 100 -2.30 -4.93 0.52
CA THR A 100 -3.05 -6.20 0.69
C THR A 100 -3.79 -6.59 -0.60
N ALA A 101 -4.35 -5.62 -1.32
CA ALA A 101 -5.10 -5.84 -2.54
C ALA A 101 -4.19 -6.14 -3.75
N LEU A 102 -3.03 -5.49 -3.80
CA LEU A 102 -2.07 -5.54 -4.91
C LEU A 102 -1.10 -6.72 -4.84
N VAL A 103 -0.63 -7.09 -3.64
CA VAL A 103 0.41 -8.13 -3.50
C VAL A 103 -0.24 -9.51 -3.34
N PRO A 104 -0.03 -10.45 -4.28
CA PRO A 104 -0.58 -11.80 -4.19
C PRO A 104 0.21 -12.67 -3.19
N ARG A 105 -0.38 -13.82 -2.80
CA ARG A 105 0.27 -14.80 -1.92
C ARG A 105 1.44 -15.47 -2.63
N GLY A 106 2.57 -15.58 -1.94
CA GLY A 106 3.70 -16.39 -2.38
C GLY A 106 4.41 -15.92 -3.65
N SER A 107 4.13 -14.69 -4.12
CA SER A 107 4.91 -14.05 -5.17
C SER A 107 5.89 -13.09 -4.51
N PRO A 108 7.21 -13.32 -4.63
CA PRO A 108 8.22 -12.42 -4.07
C PRO A 108 8.01 -10.98 -4.53
N ASP A 109 7.99 -10.06 -3.58
CA ASP A 109 7.80 -8.63 -3.82
C ASP A 109 8.52 -7.82 -2.73
N ASP A 110 9.85 -7.89 -2.76
CA ASP A 110 10.72 -7.12 -1.88
C ASP A 110 10.53 -5.61 -2.05
N ARG A 111 10.15 -5.19 -3.27
CA ARG A 111 9.94 -3.78 -3.58
C ARG A 111 8.73 -3.21 -2.85
N SER A 112 7.59 -3.89 -2.87
CA SER A 112 6.41 -3.46 -2.12
C SER A 112 6.68 -3.47 -0.61
N TYR A 113 7.37 -4.51 -0.10
CA TYR A 113 7.77 -4.55 1.31
C TYR A 113 8.62 -3.34 1.71
N ALA A 114 9.69 -3.06 0.96
CA ALA A 114 10.58 -1.92 1.23
C ALA A 114 9.85 -0.57 1.10
N LEU A 115 8.99 -0.41 0.09
CA LEU A 115 8.18 0.80 -0.09
C LEU A 115 7.21 1.04 1.08
N THR A 116 6.48 0.02 1.52
CA THR A 116 5.55 0.14 2.65
C THR A 116 6.30 0.42 3.94
N LEU A 117 7.43 -0.25 4.20
CA LEU A 117 8.23 0.00 5.41
C LEU A 117 8.77 1.44 5.44
N ALA A 118 9.30 1.92 4.33
CA ALA A 118 9.82 3.28 4.21
C ALA A 118 8.70 4.33 4.36
N PHE A 119 7.51 4.07 3.81
CA PHE A 119 6.35 4.94 3.96
C PHE A 119 5.90 5.05 5.42
N LEU A 120 5.76 3.93 6.13
CA LEU A 120 5.39 3.93 7.55
C LEU A 120 6.44 4.64 8.42
N ALA A 121 7.73 4.40 8.14
CA ALA A 121 8.82 5.09 8.83
C ALA A 121 8.78 6.61 8.59
N ALA A 122 8.55 7.05 7.35
CA ALA A 122 8.43 8.46 7.01
C ALA A 122 7.28 9.17 7.75
N LEU A 123 6.10 8.53 7.81
CA LEU A 123 4.97 9.06 8.57
C LEU A 123 5.30 9.19 10.06
N ASP A 124 5.96 8.18 10.62
CA ASP A 124 6.38 8.14 12.03
C ASP A 124 7.48 9.18 12.33
N GLU A 125 8.36 9.48 11.38
CA GLU A 125 9.35 10.56 11.48
C GLU A 125 8.71 11.96 11.44
N GLY A 126 7.41 12.04 11.13
CA GLY A 126 6.63 13.28 11.20
C GLY A 126 6.34 13.90 9.84
N LEU A 127 6.64 13.21 8.74
CA LEU A 127 6.40 13.74 7.40
C LEU A 127 4.89 13.91 7.10
N PRO A 128 4.48 14.92 6.32
CA PRO A 128 3.06 15.23 6.07
C PRO A 128 2.33 14.10 5.32
N PRO A 129 1.24 13.53 5.84
CA PRO A 129 0.60 12.36 5.23
C PRO A 129 0.14 12.52 3.77
N PRO A 130 -0.50 13.62 3.33
CA PRO A 130 -1.13 13.68 2.00
C PRO A 130 -0.16 13.47 0.83
N VAL A 131 0.96 14.20 0.81
CA VAL A 131 1.95 14.15 -0.28
C VAL A 131 2.66 12.80 -0.35
N PHE A 132 2.97 12.23 0.81
CA PHE A 132 3.62 10.92 0.89
C PHE A 132 2.67 9.79 0.53
N THR A 133 1.38 9.91 0.86
CA THR A 133 0.36 8.92 0.52
C THR A 133 0.24 8.81 -0.99
N VAL A 134 0.05 9.93 -1.69
CA VAL A 134 -0.05 9.93 -3.17
C VAL A 134 1.21 9.36 -3.81
N ALA A 135 2.39 9.77 -3.35
CA ALA A 135 3.66 9.23 -3.86
C ALA A 135 3.81 7.72 -3.62
N TYR A 136 3.42 7.24 -2.44
CA TYR A 136 3.43 5.82 -2.10
C TYR A 136 2.48 5.01 -3.01
N LEU A 137 1.23 5.46 -3.17
CA LEU A 137 0.23 4.75 -3.99
C LEU A 137 0.68 4.63 -5.45
N LEU A 138 1.22 5.71 -6.02
CA LEU A 138 1.79 5.70 -7.38
C LEU A 138 2.95 4.70 -7.51
N ARG A 139 3.85 4.66 -6.52
CA ARG A 139 5.01 3.76 -6.54
C ARG A 139 4.64 2.32 -6.30
N LEU A 140 3.63 2.07 -5.48
CA LEU A 140 3.10 0.73 -5.24
C LEU A 140 2.45 0.17 -6.50
N LEU A 141 1.63 0.97 -7.19
CA LEU A 141 1.09 0.62 -8.51
C LEU A 141 2.21 0.31 -9.51
N ALA A 142 3.26 1.14 -9.54
CA ALA A 142 4.41 0.91 -10.41
C ALA A 142 5.21 -0.35 -10.05
N ALA A 143 5.33 -0.69 -8.76
CA ALA A 143 5.97 -1.92 -8.30
C ALA A 143 5.20 -3.16 -8.78
N GLY A 144 3.87 -3.09 -8.79
CA GLY A 144 3.00 -4.14 -9.34
C GLY A 144 2.87 -4.15 -10.87
N GLY A 145 3.57 -3.27 -11.61
CA GLY A 145 3.48 -3.20 -13.07
C GLY A 145 2.22 -2.49 -13.60
N HIS A 146 1.50 -1.76 -12.74
CA HIS A 146 0.25 -1.08 -13.04
C HIS A 146 0.40 0.45 -12.97
N ALA A 147 1.57 1.00 -13.33
CA ALA A 147 1.79 2.44 -13.26
C ALA A 147 0.83 3.20 -14.21
N PRO A 148 0.09 4.22 -13.73
CA PRO A 148 -0.70 5.06 -14.62
C PRO A 148 0.21 5.88 -15.55
N HIS A 149 -0.21 6.04 -16.80
CA HIS A 149 0.48 6.91 -17.74
C HIS A 149 0.11 8.38 -17.50
N LEU A 150 1.07 9.15 -17.00
CA LEU A 150 0.89 10.53 -16.56
C LEU A 150 1.71 11.55 -17.37
N ARG A 151 2.12 11.26 -18.60
CA ARG A 151 3.01 12.14 -19.39
C ARG A 151 2.43 12.62 -20.72
N GLY A 152 1.12 12.59 -20.84
CA GLY A 152 0.39 12.92 -22.06
C GLY A 152 -0.65 11.87 -22.38
N CYS A 153 -1.31 12.01 -23.53
CA CYS A 153 -2.28 11.02 -24.00
C CYS A 153 -1.61 9.66 -24.23
N VAL A 154 -2.18 8.59 -23.66
CA VAL A 154 -1.67 7.21 -23.80
C VAL A 154 -1.57 6.73 -25.25
N ARG A 155 -2.36 7.31 -26.16
CA ARG A 155 -2.41 6.92 -27.58
C ARG A 155 -1.52 7.75 -28.50
N CYS A 156 -1.45 9.07 -28.28
CA CYS A 156 -0.78 9.99 -29.22
C CYS A 156 0.25 10.92 -28.59
N GLY A 157 0.41 10.91 -27.26
CA GLY A 157 1.38 11.75 -26.55
C GLY A 157 1.00 13.23 -26.41
N LYS A 158 -0.13 13.69 -26.97
CA LYS A 158 -0.58 15.09 -26.81
C LYS A 158 -0.72 15.44 -25.32
N THR A 159 -0.33 16.65 -24.93
CA THR A 159 -0.36 17.11 -23.52
C THR A 159 -1.49 18.11 -23.23
N GLU A 160 -2.43 18.27 -24.16
CA GLU A 160 -3.57 19.20 -24.09
C GLU A 160 -4.88 18.41 -24.18
N ASP A 161 -5.96 19.02 -23.69
CA ASP A 161 -7.32 18.46 -23.72
C ASP A 161 -7.39 17.04 -23.15
N LEU A 162 -6.64 16.81 -22.06
CA LEU A 162 -6.53 15.52 -21.41
C LEU A 162 -7.67 15.31 -20.44
N THR A 163 -8.22 14.10 -20.43
CA THR A 163 -9.16 13.60 -19.43
C THR A 163 -8.53 12.43 -18.68
N TRP A 164 -8.97 12.17 -17.45
CA TRP A 164 -8.60 10.94 -16.75
C TRP A 164 -9.40 9.76 -17.31
N SER A 165 -8.69 8.77 -17.85
CA SER A 165 -9.28 7.59 -18.47
C SER A 165 -8.65 6.33 -17.85
N PRO A 166 -9.08 5.98 -16.61
CA PRO A 166 -8.42 4.93 -15.82
C PRO A 166 -8.47 3.56 -16.50
N GLY A 167 -9.56 3.23 -17.21
CA GLY A 167 -9.66 1.99 -17.99
C GLY A 167 -8.69 1.90 -19.18
N GLU A 168 -8.22 3.04 -19.68
CA GLU A 168 -7.25 3.14 -20.77
C GLU A 168 -5.81 3.24 -20.25
N GLY A 169 -5.60 3.13 -18.93
CA GLY A 169 -4.27 3.13 -18.33
C GLY A 169 -3.71 4.52 -17.99
N GLY A 170 -4.50 5.60 -18.08
CA GLY A 170 -4.08 6.92 -17.61
C GLY A 170 -4.79 8.07 -18.31
N LEU A 171 -4.03 8.98 -18.90
CA LEU A 171 -4.55 10.18 -19.56
C LEU A 171 -4.91 9.92 -21.02
N LEU A 172 -6.06 10.41 -21.48
CA LEU A 172 -6.47 10.33 -22.89
C LEU A 172 -6.90 11.72 -23.37
N CYS A 173 -6.47 12.15 -24.56
CA CYS A 173 -6.95 13.40 -25.13
C CYS A 173 -8.34 13.21 -25.77
N THR A 174 -9.14 14.27 -25.83
CA THR A 174 -10.48 14.26 -26.45
C THR A 174 -10.47 13.70 -27.88
N ARG A 175 -9.46 14.04 -28.70
CA ARG A 175 -9.30 13.48 -30.06
C ARG A 175 -9.14 11.96 -30.08
N CYS A 176 -8.47 11.40 -29.08
CA CYS A 176 -8.23 9.97 -28.98
C CYS A 176 -9.36 9.20 -28.27
N GLY A 177 -10.44 9.89 -27.90
CA GLY A 177 -11.61 9.31 -27.25
C GLY A 177 -11.72 9.62 -25.75
N GLY A 178 -10.93 10.56 -25.22
CA GLY A 178 -11.06 11.06 -23.85
C GLY A 178 -12.45 11.63 -23.60
N ARG A 179 -13.06 11.29 -22.45
CA ARG A 179 -14.41 11.70 -22.06
C ARG A 179 -14.42 12.18 -20.62
N GLY A 180 -15.39 13.02 -20.30
CA GLY A 180 -15.56 13.58 -18.95
C GLY A 180 -14.82 14.89 -18.74
N GLU A 181 -14.60 15.24 -17.48
CA GLU A 181 -13.93 16.48 -17.09
C GLU A 181 -12.44 16.45 -17.47
N GLY A 182 -11.96 17.59 -17.98
CA GLY A 182 -10.55 17.75 -18.30
C GLY A 182 -9.70 17.76 -17.03
N ILE A 183 -8.57 17.04 -17.05
CA ILE A 183 -7.63 17.03 -15.94
C ILE A 183 -6.64 18.20 -16.08
N PRO A 184 -6.53 19.09 -15.08
CA PRO A 184 -5.65 20.25 -15.16
C PRO A 184 -4.18 19.85 -15.35
N PRO A 185 -3.39 20.59 -16.17
CA PRO A 185 -1.96 20.33 -16.32
C PRO A 185 -1.18 20.31 -15.01
N ARG A 186 -1.56 21.15 -14.04
CA ARG A 186 -0.95 21.17 -12.70
C ARG A 186 -1.06 19.83 -11.99
N LEU A 187 -2.21 19.16 -12.09
CA LEU A 187 -2.52 17.97 -11.31
C LEU A 187 -1.76 16.77 -11.86
N TRP A 188 -1.90 16.47 -13.15
CA TRP A 188 -1.23 15.31 -13.71
C TRP A 188 0.30 15.43 -13.68
N ARG A 189 0.85 16.64 -13.85
CA ARG A 189 2.30 16.89 -13.69
C ARG A 189 2.75 16.69 -12.25
N SER A 190 1.93 17.08 -11.27
CA SER A 190 2.24 16.84 -9.86
C SER A 190 2.25 15.36 -9.53
N LEU A 191 1.25 14.59 -10.01
CA LEU A 191 1.23 13.12 -9.86
C LEU A 191 2.47 12.48 -10.50
N ASP A 192 2.81 12.88 -11.72
CA ASP A 192 4.00 12.38 -12.43
C ASP A 192 5.31 12.73 -11.72
N ALA A 193 5.40 13.90 -11.07
CA ALA A 193 6.52 14.29 -10.23
C ALA A 193 6.60 13.41 -8.95
N LEU A 194 5.49 13.22 -8.25
CA LEU A 194 5.40 12.40 -7.04
C LEU A 194 5.79 10.93 -7.29
N ALA A 195 5.44 10.40 -8.47
CA ALA A 195 5.79 9.06 -8.89
C ALA A 195 7.31 8.83 -9.06
N ARG A 196 8.08 9.89 -9.32
CA ARG A 196 9.47 9.77 -9.83
C ARG A 196 10.53 10.43 -8.96
N LEU A 197 10.19 11.50 -8.25
CA LEU A 197 11.16 12.23 -7.45
C LEU A 197 11.63 11.42 -6.24
N PRO A 198 12.88 11.57 -5.78
CA PRO A 198 13.32 10.94 -4.53
C PRO A 198 12.43 11.34 -3.34
N VAL A 199 12.26 10.43 -2.37
CA VAL A 199 11.46 10.68 -1.15
C VAL A 199 11.90 11.96 -0.44
N ALA A 200 13.20 12.22 -0.38
CA ALA A 200 13.79 13.41 0.23
C ALA A 200 13.41 14.73 -0.47
N ALA A 201 12.95 14.70 -1.73
CA ALA A 201 12.52 15.88 -2.47
C ALA A 201 11.03 16.20 -2.25
N LEU A 202 10.21 15.23 -1.82
CA LEU A 202 8.76 15.39 -1.71
C LEU A 202 8.32 16.51 -0.75
N PRO A 203 8.94 16.71 0.43
CA PRO A 203 8.55 17.80 1.34
C PRO A 203 8.71 19.21 0.76
N ARG A 204 9.51 19.37 -0.29
CA ARG A 204 9.77 20.66 -0.93
C ARG A 204 8.72 20.99 -1.99
N LEU A 205 7.92 20.01 -2.42
CA LEU A 205 6.87 20.23 -3.40
C LEU A 205 5.72 21.00 -2.76
N ARG A 206 5.32 22.08 -3.43
CA ARG A 206 4.15 22.87 -3.07
C ARG A 206 3.01 22.40 -3.95
N ILE A 207 2.23 21.45 -3.45
CA ILE A 207 1.03 20.92 -4.10
C ILE A 207 -0.13 21.26 -3.17
N ALA A 208 -1.22 21.80 -3.72
CA ALA A 208 -2.39 22.15 -2.94
C ALA A 208 -3.06 20.88 -2.38
N ASP A 209 -3.63 20.96 -1.18
CA ASP A 209 -4.28 19.81 -0.54
C ASP A 209 -5.46 19.28 -1.38
N GLU A 210 -6.16 20.17 -2.10
CA GLU A 210 -7.20 19.81 -3.07
C GLU A 210 -6.68 18.91 -4.19
N ASP A 211 -5.49 19.22 -4.75
CA ASP A 211 -4.87 18.45 -5.83
C ASP A 211 -4.37 17.09 -5.28
N LEU A 212 -3.90 17.03 -4.03
CA LEU A 212 -3.51 15.77 -3.38
C LEU A 212 -4.73 14.88 -3.10
N ALA A 213 -5.82 15.46 -2.58
CA ALA A 213 -7.07 14.75 -2.36
C ALA A 213 -7.68 14.23 -3.68
N GLN A 214 -7.69 15.07 -4.71
CA GLN A 214 -8.12 14.66 -6.05
C GLN A 214 -7.20 13.56 -6.61
N GLY A 215 -5.88 13.66 -6.40
CA GLY A 215 -4.93 12.62 -6.75
C GLY A 215 -5.25 11.26 -6.13
N ILE A 216 -5.55 11.22 -4.83
CA ILE A 216 -5.98 10.00 -4.12
C ILE A 216 -7.24 9.43 -4.78
N ALA A 217 -8.25 10.26 -5.04
CA ALA A 217 -9.50 9.82 -5.67
C ALA A 217 -9.28 9.23 -7.08
N LEU A 218 -8.45 9.89 -7.91
CA LEU A 218 -8.11 9.41 -9.25
C LEU A 218 -7.40 8.06 -9.20
N LEU A 219 -6.49 7.86 -8.23
CA LEU A 219 -5.78 6.60 -8.04
C LEU A 219 -6.70 5.48 -7.56
N HIS A 220 -7.66 5.76 -6.67
CA HIS A 220 -8.69 4.78 -6.30
C HIS A 220 -9.51 4.33 -7.51
N ALA A 221 -9.99 5.27 -8.33
CA ALA A 221 -10.72 4.96 -9.56
C ALA A 221 -9.85 4.14 -10.54
N PHE A 222 -8.56 4.44 -10.63
CA PHE A 222 -7.61 3.70 -11.46
C PHE A 222 -7.43 2.26 -11.00
N ARG A 223 -7.23 2.05 -9.70
CA ARG A 223 -7.09 0.73 -9.11
C ARG A 223 -8.33 -0.13 -9.41
N GLN A 224 -9.52 0.43 -9.19
CA GLN A 224 -10.79 -0.26 -9.45
C GLN A 224 -10.92 -0.64 -10.94
N ALA A 225 -10.62 0.29 -11.86
CA ALA A 225 -10.75 0.04 -13.29
C ALA A 225 -9.74 -0.99 -13.83
N GLN A 226 -8.50 -0.97 -13.34
CA GLN A 226 -7.43 -1.83 -13.85
C GLN A 226 -7.42 -3.22 -13.21
N LEU A 227 -7.84 -3.33 -11.95
CA LEU A 227 -7.64 -4.53 -11.14
C LEU A 227 -8.94 -5.18 -10.67
N GLY A 228 -10.08 -4.54 -10.91
CA GLY A 228 -11.40 -5.02 -10.47
C GLY A 228 -11.52 -5.11 -8.95
N ARG A 229 -10.71 -4.33 -8.20
CA ARG A 229 -10.55 -4.40 -6.74
C ARG A 229 -10.29 -3.03 -6.12
#